data_AF-A0A367LYL5-F1
#
_entry.id   AF-A0A367LYL5-F1
#
_cell.length_a   1.000
_cell.length_b   1.000
_cell.length_c   1.000
_cell.angle_alpha   90.00
_cell.angle_beta   90.00
_cell.angle_gamma   90.00
#
_symmetry.space_group_name_H-M   'P 1'
#
loop_
_entity.id
_entity.type
_entity.pdbx_description
1 polymer ?
#
loop_
_entity_poly.entity_id
_entity_poly.type
_entity_poly.pdbx_seq_one_letter_code
_entity_poly.pdbx_strand_id
1 'polypeptide(L)' 'LALVFALLLLVGLSLLVLIVFWDTNRLAAALGLCLFYVIGSLFCGWRLYQSINDESSPFSATLEELANDRERLLP' A
#
# COMPACT_ATOMS: atom_id res chain seq x y z
N LEU A 1 3.64 15.11 7.05
CA LEU A 1 4.28 15.03 8.37
C LEU A 1 3.92 13.76 9.14
N ALA A 2 2.63 13.43 9.30
CA ALA A 2 2.19 12.22 10.01
C ALA A 2 2.83 10.92 9.50
N LEU A 3 2.92 10.74 8.17
CA LEU A 3 3.55 9.56 7.56
C LEU A 3 5.05 9.46 7.89
N VAL A 4 5.76 10.58 7.95
CA VAL A 4 7.19 10.60 8.32
C VAL A 4 7.38 10.17 9.77
N PHE A 5 6.58 10.71 10.70
CA PHE A 5 6.62 10.29 12.10
C PHE A 5 6.25 8.81 12.29
N ALA A 6 5.27 8.29 11.53
CA ALA A 6 4.92 6.88 11.55
C ALA A 6 6.08 5.98 11.07
N LEU A 7 6.78 6.36 9.99
CA LEU A 7 7.97 5.63 9.51
C LEU A 7 9.11 5.65 10.54
N LEU A 8 9.37 6.82 11.15
CA LEU A 8 10.38 6.93 12.21
C LEU A 8 10.05 6.06 13.42
N LEU A 9 8.79 6.04 13.85
CA LEU A 9 8.31 5.19 14.94
C LEU A 9 8.47 3.70 14.60
N LEU A 10 8.13 3.30 13.38
CA LEU A 10 8.26 1.91 12.89
C LEU A 10 9.72 1.44 12.92
N VAL A 11 10.65 2.29 12.47
CA VAL A 11 12.09 2.01 12.55
C VAL A 11 12.54 1.91 14.01
N GLY A 12 12.10 2.83 14.88
CA GLY A 12 12.40 2.81 16.31
C GLY A 12 11.92 1.54 17.01
N LEU A 13 10.69 1.11 16.72
CA LEU A 13 10.12 -0.15 17.21
C LEU A 13 10.93 -1.37 16.75
N SER A 14 11.38 -1.37 15.50
CA SER A 14 12.19 -2.48 14.96
C SER A 14 13.54 -2.60 15.67
N LEU A 15 14.19 -1.46 15.92
CA LEU A 15 15.43 -1.43 16.68
C LEU A 15 15.20 -1.89 18.13
N LEU A 16 14.12 -1.46 18.76
CA LEU A 16 13.76 -1.89 20.11
C LEU A 16 13.58 -3.41 20.19
N VAL A 17 12.86 -4.01 19.23
CA VAL A 17 12.71 -5.47 19.12
C VAL A 17 14.07 -6.15 18.99
N LEU A 18 14.95 -5.66 18.13
CA LEU A 18 16.29 -6.23 17.98
C LEU A 18 17.13 -6.12 19.26
N ILE A 19 17.05 -5.00 19.98
CA ILE A 19 17.79 -4.79 21.23
C ILE A 19 17.28 -5.75 22.31
N VAL A 20 15.97 -5.91 22.45
CA VAL A 20 15.35 -6.81 23.46
C VAL A 20 15.74 -8.26 23.23
N PHE A 21 15.78 -8.70 21.97
CA PHE A 21 16.07 -10.10 21.62
C PHE A 21 17.52 -10.37 21.20
N TRP A 22 18.42 -9.39 21.39
CA TRP A 22 19.78 -9.40 20.86
C TRP A 22 20.61 -10.61 21.31
N ASP A 23 20.52 -10.96 22.60
CA ASP A 23 21.46 -11.89 23.22
C ASP A 23 21.18 -13.36 22.85
N THR A 24 19.90 -13.74 22.82
CA THR A 24 19.51 -15.16 22.68
C THR A 24 18.90 -15.47 21.31
N ASN A 25 18.18 -14.52 20.71
CA ASN A 25 17.28 -14.79 19.58
C ASN A 25 17.36 -13.75 18.45
N ARG A 26 18.52 -13.11 18.27
CA ARG A 26 18.74 -12.08 17.24
C ARG A 26 18.26 -12.49 15.84
N LEU A 27 18.51 -13.73 15.43
CA LEU A 27 18.07 -14.24 14.12
C LEU A 27 16.56 -14.42 14.05
N ALA A 28 15.93 -14.93 15.11
CA ALA A 28 14.47 -15.08 15.17
C ALA A 28 13.77 -13.72 15.18
N ALA A 29 14.32 -12.72 15.89
CA ALA A 29 13.82 -11.36 15.88
C ALA A 29 13.94 -10.70 14.50
N ALA A 30 15.09 -10.86 13.82
CA ALA A 30 15.29 -10.37 12.46
C ALA A 30 14.33 -11.04 11.46
N LEU A 31 14.15 -12.36 11.55
CA LEU A 31 13.21 -13.10 10.71
C LEU A 31 11.75 -12.68 10.97
N GLY A 32 11.39 -12.47 12.25
CA GLY A 32 10.06 -11.99 12.64
C GLY A 32 9.76 -10.60 12.06
N LEU A 33 10.72 -9.67 12.13
CA LEU A 33 10.60 -8.34 11.52
C LEU A 33 10.48 -8.44 9.99
N CYS A 34 11.26 -9.32 9.36
CA CYS A 34 11.20 -9.53 7.91
C CYS A 34 9.81 -10.03 7.48
N LEU A 35 9.29 -11.07 8.16
CA LEU A 35 7.94 -11.58 7.94
C LEU A 35 6.87 -10.50 8.14
N PHE A 36 6.98 -9.71 9.21
CA PHE A 36 6.07 -8.61 9.50
C PHE A 36 6.05 -7.58 8.36
N TYR A 37 7.22 -7.20 7.84
CA TYR A 37 7.32 -6.26 6.73
C TYR A 37 6.82 -6.82 5.40
N VAL A 38 7.03 -8.11 5.13
CA VAL A 38 6.46 -8.78 3.95
C VAL A 38 4.93 -8.74 4.01
N ILE A 39 4.33 -9.06 5.15
CA ILE A 39 2.88 -9.00 5.33
C ILE A 39 2.36 -7.57 5.15
N GLY A 40 3.04 -6.58 5.76
CA GLY A 40 2.69 -5.16 5.58
C GLY A 40 2.78 -4.70 4.13
N SER A 41 3.83 -5.11 3.42
CA SER A 41 4.03 -4.80 2.00
C SER A 41 2.94 -5.44 1.12
N LEU A 42 2.60 -6.71 1.37
CA LEU A 42 1.51 -7.40 0.67
C LEU A 42 0.16 -6.72 0.92
N PHE A 43 -0.13 -6.32 2.16
CA PHE A 43 -1.36 -5.60 2.50
C PHE A 43 -1.44 -4.24 1.79
N CYS A 44 -0.37 -3.45 1.84
CA CYS A 44 -0.29 -2.17 1.13
C CYS A 44 -0.39 -2.34 -0.38
N GLY A 45 0.31 -3.33 -0.94
CA GLY A 45 0.25 -3.66 -2.37
C GLY A 45 -1.14 -4.10 -2.79
N TRP A 46 -1.83 -4.90 -1.97
CA TRP A 46 -3.20 -5.32 -2.25
C TRP A 46 -4.20 -4.17 -2.13
N ARG A 47 -4.07 -3.32 -1.11
CA ARG A 47 -4.88 -2.09 -0.97
C ARG A 47 -4.68 -1.15 -2.15
N LEU A 48 -3.42 -0.95 -2.58
CA LEU A 48 -3.09 -0.14 -3.75
C LEU A 48 -3.64 -0.76 -5.02
N TYR A 49 -3.47 -2.08 -5.21
CA TYR A 49 -4.03 -2.81 -6.33
C TYR A 49 -5.55 -2.67 -6.38
N GLN A 50 -6.24 -2.81 -5.23
CA GLN A 50 -7.67 -2.54 -5.14
C GLN A 50 -7.98 -1.09 -5.52
N SER A 51 -7.34 -0.08 -4.95
CA SER A 51 -7.62 1.31 -5.31
C SER A 51 -7.40 1.62 -6.79
N ILE A 52 -6.43 0.96 -7.45
CA ILE A 52 -6.18 1.12 -8.88
C ILE A 52 -7.21 0.35 -9.72
N ASN A 53 -7.58 -0.87 -9.32
CA ASN A 53 -8.53 -1.71 -10.06
C ASN A 53 -10.01 -1.36 -9.81
N ASP A 54 -10.33 -0.78 -8.65
CA ASP A 54 -11.64 -0.22 -8.32
C ASP A 54 -11.88 1.09 -9.11
N GLU A 55 -10.84 1.62 -9.76
CA GLU A 55 -10.86 2.74 -10.69
C GLU A 55 -11.09 2.33 -12.17
N SER A 56 -11.76 1.21 -12.44
CA SER A 56 -12.51 1.07 -13.70
C SER A 56 -13.83 1.86 -13.55
N SER A 57 -14.04 3.09 -14.00
CA SER A 57 -13.26 4.13 -14.69
C SER A 57 -13.94 5.43 -14.21
N PRO A 58 -13.26 6.40 -13.58
CA PRO A 58 -13.89 7.65 -13.15
C PRO A 58 -14.35 8.51 -14.34
N PHE A 59 -14.00 8.08 -15.56
CA PHE A 59 -14.43 8.63 -16.83
C PHE A 59 -15.34 7.68 -17.62
N SER A 60 -15.84 6.55 -17.08
CA SER A 60 -16.82 5.72 -17.82
C SER A 60 -18.09 6.51 -18.08
N ALA A 61 -18.59 7.22 -17.06
CA ALA A 61 -19.72 8.14 -17.20
C ALA A 61 -19.44 9.24 -18.24
N THR A 62 -18.22 9.80 -18.26
CA THR A 62 -17.85 10.87 -19.21
C THR A 62 -17.57 10.34 -20.62
N LEU A 63 -17.02 9.14 -20.77
CA LEU A 63 -16.82 8.46 -22.05
C LEU A 63 -18.15 8.04 -22.66
N GLU A 64 -19.12 7.67 -21.82
CA GLU A 64 -20.48 7.36 -22.25
C GLU A 64 -21.23 8.64 -22.69
N GLU A 65 -21.04 9.76 -22.00
CA GLU A 65 -21.47 11.08 -22.51
C GLU A 65 -20.77 11.46 -23.83
N LEU A 66 -19.45 11.25 -23.93
CA LEU A 66 -18.69 11.56 -25.14
C LEU A 66 -19.08 10.67 -26.34
N ALA A 67 -19.44 9.40 -26.09
CA ALA A 67 -19.94 8.48 -27.09
C ALA A 67 -21.33 8.90 -27.59
N ASN A 68 -22.21 9.35 -26.68
CA ASN A 68 -23.55 9.83 -27.03
C ASN A 68 -23.50 11.15 -27.82
N ASP A 69 -22.60 12.07 -27.47
CA ASP A 69 -22.35 13.29 -28.27
C ASP A 69 -21.76 12.96 -29.65
N ARG A 70 -20.95 11.89 -29.76
CA ARG A 70 -20.39 11.42 -31.04
C ARG A 70 -21.43 10.80 -31.96
N GLU A 71 -22.44 10.10 -31.43
CA GLU A 71 -23.57 9.61 -32.24
C GLU A 71 -24.45 10.75 -32.74
N ARG A 72 -24.57 11.83 -31.95
CA ARG A 72 -25.38 13.01 -32.30
C ARG A 72 -24.70 13.98 -33.27
N LEU A 73 -23.38 13.89 -33.42
CA LEU A 73 -22.55 14.71 -34.31
C LEU A 73 -22.23 14.03 -35.66
N LEU A 74 -22.59 12.76 -35.85
CA LEU A 74 -22.52 12.10 -37.16
C LEU A 74 -23.85 12.32 -37.91
N PRO A 75 -23.82 12.89 -39.14
CA PRO A 75 -25.01 13.20 -39.93
C PRO A 75 -25.71 11.97 -40.50
#